data_AF-A0A6I6MMC0-F1
#
_entry.id   AF-A0A6I6MMC0-F1
#
_cell.length_a   1.000
_cell.length_b   1.000
_cell.length_c   1.000
_cell.angle_alpha   90.00
_cell.angle_beta   90.00
_cell.angle_gamma   90.00
#
_symmetry.space_group_name_H-M   'P 1'
#
loop_
_entity.id
_entity.type
_entity.pdbx_description
1 polymer ?
#
loop_
_entity_poly.entity_id
_entity_poly.type
_entity_poly.pdbx_seq_one_letter_code
_entity_poly.pdbx_strand_id
1 'polypeptide(L)'
;MQATPMRLLNIVLWPLTIWPSVFNLEKHPADNYAERTFPLIATAIGFWICVGLMATTLMQGGLAAFTGDGGDSLAARLTPAWADGVTGVLWFFLPALYIIGVWLFAARDEAFPS
;
A
#
# COMPACT_ATOMS: atom_id res chain seq x y z
N MET A 1 -16.88 -20.13 -15.22
CA MET A 1 -17.39 -18.75 -14.98
C MET A 1 -17.40 -18.35 -13.49
N GLN A 2 -17.31 -19.29 -12.53
CA GLN A 2 -17.20 -18.95 -11.09
C GLN A 2 -15.86 -18.32 -10.66
N ALA A 3 -14.86 -18.23 -11.55
CA ALA A 3 -13.52 -17.69 -11.23
C ALA A 3 -13.42 -16.15 -11.35
N THR A 4 -14.30 -15.50 -12.12
CA THR A 4 -14.26 -14.05 -12.37
C THR A 4 -14.41 -13.18 -11.10
N PRO A 5 -15.33 -13.46 -10.16
CA PRO A 5 -15.47 -12.63 -8.96
C PRO A 5 -14.27 -12.76 -8.02
N MET A 6 -13.70 -13.97 -7.87
CA MET A 6 -12.51 -14.17 -7.03
C MET A 6 -11.27 -13.48 -7.61
N ARG A 7 -11.13 -13.46 -8.94
CA ARG A 7 -10.05 -12.74 -9.62
C ARG A 7 -10.13 -11.24 -9.40
N LEU A 8 -11.33 -10.66 -9.50
CA LEU A 8 -11.56 -9.24 -9.23
C LEU A 8 -11.26 -8.89 -7.76
N LEU A 9 -11.68 -9.75 -6.82
CA LEU A 9 -11.39 -9.56 -5.41
C LEU A 9 -9.87 -9.58 -5.13
N ASN A 10 -9.15 -10.51 -5.75
CA ASN A 10 -7.69 -10.60 -5.62
C ASN A 10 -6.96 -9.38 -6.19
N ILE A 11 -7.44 -8.82 -7.31
CA ILE A 11 -6.89 -7.60 -7.91
C ILE A 11 -7.16 -6.37 -7.02
N VAL A 12 -8.37 -6.23 -6.49
CA VAL A 12 -8.71 -5.08 -5.62
C VAL A 12 -7.95 -5.14 -4.29
N LEU A 13 -7.81 -6.35 -3.73
CA LEU A 13 -7.09 -6.60 -2.49
C LEU A 13 -5.62 -6.98 -2.72
N TRP A 14 -5.03 -6.61 -3.87
CA TRP A 14 -3.65 -6.95 -4.23
C TRP A 14 -2.60 -6.67 -3.13
N PRO A 15 -2.69 -5.58 -2.33
CA PRO A 15 -1.68 -5.33 -1.29
C PRO A 15 -1.70 -6.38 -0.17
N LEU A 16 -2.81 -7.11 -0.02
CA LEU A 16 -3.01 -8.18 0.97
C LEU A 16 -2.77 -9.56 0.36
N THR A 17 -3.11 -9.76 -0.91
CA THR A 17 -3.10 -11.08 -1.56
C THR A 17 -1.78 -11.42 -2.27
N ILE A 18 -0.82 -10.50 -2.31
CA ILE A 18 0.46 -10.67 -3.01
C ILE A 18 1.46 -11.59 -2.29
N TRP A 19 1.40 -11.70 -0.96
CA TRP A 19 2.43 -12.38 -0.16
C TRP A 19 2.65 -13.86 -0.48
N PRO A 20 1.61 -14.66 -0.79
CA PRO A 20 1.80 -16.04 -1.24
C PRO A 20 2.68 -16.16 -2.50
N SER A 21 2.74 -15.12 -3.34
CA SER A 21 3.55 -15.11 -4.56
C SER A 21 5.06 -15.16 -4.27
N VAL A 22 5.50 -14.72 -3.09
CA VAL A 22 6.91 -14.81 -2.65
C VAL A 22 7.36 -16.27 -2.54
N PHE A 23 6.48 -17.16 -2.09
CA PHE A 23 6.78 -18.59 -1.92
C PHE A 23 6.66 -19.41 -3.21
N ASN A 24 6.19 -18.80 -4.30
CA ASN A 24 6.05 -19.45 -5.61
C ASN A 24 7.14 -19.01 -6.60
N LEU A 25 8.09 -18.16 -6.20
CA LEU A 25 9.19 -17.71 -7.05
C LEU A 25 10.04 -18.88 -7.59
N GLU A 26 10.20 -19.94 -6.79
CA GLU A 26 11.00 -21.11 -7.13
C GLU A 26 10.28 -22.11 -8.06
N LYS A 27 8.94 -22.01 -8.18
CA LYS A 27 8.12 -22.98 -8.94
C LYS A 27 8.06 -22.69 -10.44
N HIS A 28 8.50 -21.52 -10.86
CA HIS A 28 8.49 -21.12 -12.26
C HIS A 28 9.94 -20.99 -12.76
N PRO A 29 10.48 -22.01 -13.44
CA PRO A 29 11.86 -22.01 -13.96
C PRO A 29 12.09 -21.04 -15.12
N ALA A 30 11.11 -20.17 -15.43
CA ALA A 30 11.22 -19.10 -16.41
C ALA A 30 11.35 -17.77 -15.65
N ASP A 31 12.50 -17.11 -15.78
CA ASP A 31 12.86 -15.82 -15.15
C ASP A 31 11.71 -14.77 -15.17
N ASN A 32 10.87 -14.81 -16.20
CA ASN A 32 9.71 -13.93 -16.40
C ASN A 32 8.73 -13.85 -15.21
N TYR A 33 8.54 -14.92 -14.42
CA TYR A 33 7.60 -14.88 -13.28
C TYR A 33 8.14 -14.02 -12.14
N ALA A 34 9.43 -14.22 -11.80
CA ALA A 34 10.10 -13.46 -10.76
C ALA A 34 10.24 -11.99 -11.19
N GLU A 35 10.67 -11.74 -12.43
CA GLU A 35 10.81 -10.39 -13.01
C GLU A 35 9.52 -9.56 -12.95
N ARG A 36 8.35 -10.19 -13.09
CA ARG A 36 7.05 -9.51 -12.99
C ARG A 36 6.53 -9.40 -11.56
N THR A 37 6.94 -10.32 -10.69
CA THR A 37 6.48 -10.35 -9.28
C THR A 37 7.32 -9.43 -8.38
N PHE A 38 8.61 -9.24 -8.66
CA PHE A 38 9.48 -8.35 -7.88
C PHE A 38 9.00 -6.88 -7.85
N PRO A 39 8.67 -6.23 -8.99
CA PRO A 39 8.12 -4.88 -8.97
C PRO A 39 6.82 -4.77 -8.19
N LEU A 40 5.98 -5.81 -8.25
CA LEU A 40 4.71 -5.87 -7.54
C LEU A 40 4.92 -5.99 -6.01
N ILE A 41 5.87 -6.81 -5.57
CA ILE A 41 6.27 -6.90 -4.15
C ILE A 41 6.85 -5.56 -3.67
N ALA A 42 7.74 -4.94 -4.44
CA ALA A 42 8.32 -3.64 -4.09
C ALA A 42 7.23 -2.57 -3.94
N THR A 43 6.24 -2.56 -4.84
CA THR A 43 5.09 -1.67 -4.77
C THR A 43 4.22 -1.95 -3.55
N ALA A 44 4.01 -3.23 -3.19
CA ALA A 44 3.29 -3.62 -1.98
C ALA A 44 3.98 -3.13 -0.70
N ILE A 45 5.31 -3.28 -0.62
CA ILE A 45 6.10 -2.80 0.51
C ILE A 45 5.99 -1.28 0.61
N GLY A 46 6.17 -0.55 -0.50
CA GLY A 46 6.02 0.90 -0.53
C GLY A 46 4.62 1.35 -0.11
N PHE A 47 3.57 0.64 -0.56
CA PHE A 47 2.19 0.90 -0.16
C PHE A 47 2.00 0.76 1.35
N TRP A 48 2.47 -0.33 1.95
CA TRP A 48 2.33 -0.56 3.40
C TRP A 48 3.15 0.42 4.23
N ILE A 49 4.33 0.84 3.76
CA ILE A 49 5.09 1.93 4.41
C ILE A 49 4.27 3.22 4.39
N CYS A 50 3.65 3.55 3.26
CA CYS A 50 2.80 4.74 3.17
C CYS A 50 1.60 4.66 4.12
N VAL A 51 0.91 3.51 4.16
CA VAL A 51 -0.21 3.27 5.09
C VAL A 51 0.25 3.42 6.55
N GLY A 52 1.39 2.83 6.91
CA GLY A 52 1.93 2.90 8.26
C GLY A 52 2.26 4.33 8.69
N LEU A 53 2.97 5.07 7.84
CA LEU A 53 3.31 6.48 8.12
C LEU A 53 2.05 7.37 8.17
N MET A 54 1.08 7.11 7.31
CA MET A 54 -0.19 7.84 7.31
C MET A 54 -0.99 7.56 8.58
N ALA A 55 -1.02 6.31 9.06
CA ALA A 55 -1.63 5.97 10.35
C ALA A 55 -0.96 6.73 11.50
N THR A 56 0.38 6.83 11.52
CA THR A 56 1.09 7.57 12.58
C THR A 56 0.78 9.07 12.59
N THR A 57 0.66 9.70 11.43
CA THR A 57 0.36 11.14 11.33
C THR A 57 -1.10 11.43 11.69
N LEU A 58 -2.03 10.57 11.30
CA LEU A 58 -3.46 10.70 11.65
C LEU A 58 -3.74 10.45 13.13
N MET A 59 -3.04 9.50 13.76
CA MET A 59 -3.18 9.26 15.21
C MET A 59 -2.71 10.45 16.05
N GLN A 60 -1.66 11.15 15.62
CA GLN A 60 -1.18 12.37 16.28
C GLN A 60 -2.21 13.51 16.20
N GLY A 61 -2.82 13.72 15.03
CA GLY A 61 -3.89 14.71 14.86
C GLY A 61 -5.20 14.34 15.57
N GLY A 62 -5.55 13.05 15.63
CA GLY A 62 -6.73 12.56 16.35
C GLY A 62 -6.62 12.72 17.86
N LEU A 63 -5.45 12.40 18.44
CA LEU A 63 -5.17 12.64 19.86
C LEU A 63 -5.26 14.14 20.21
N ALA A 64 -4.80 15.02 19.32
CA ALA A 64 -4.93 16.48 19.48
C ALA A 64 -6.40 16.94 19.56
N ALA A 65 -7.27 16.34 18.75
CA ALA A 65 -8.70 16.66 18.71
C ALA A 65 -9.47 16.15 19.94
N PHE A 66 -9.06 15.02 20.54
CA PHE A 66 -9.70 14.46 21.72
C PHE A 66 -9.34 15.18 23.03
N THR A 67 -8.21 15.87 23.11
CA THR A 67 -7.79 16.60 24.32
C THR A 67 -8.50 17.95 24.54
N GLY A 68 -9.39 18.35 23.62
CA GLY A 68 -10.45 19.34 23.88
C GLY A 68 -10.02 20.77 24.25
N ASP A 69 -8.74 21.11 24.25
CA ASP A 69 -8.30 22.47 24.56
C ASP A 69 -8.29 23.31 23.27
N GLY A 70 -9.29 24.19 23.16
CA GLY A 70 -9.47 25.14 22.05
C GLY A 70 -8.40 26.24 21.99
N GLY A 71 -7.32 26.12 22.75
CA GLY A 71 -6.12 26.93 22.64
C GLY A 71 -4.92 26.03 22.43
N ASP A 72 -4.31 26.13 21.24
CA ASP A 72 -2.90 25.80 21.04
C ASP A 72 -2.48 24.44 21.64
N SER A 73 -3.14 23.37 21.18
CA SER A 73 -3.01 22.03 21.77
C SER A 73 -1.53 21.62 21.84
N LEU A 74 -1.12 21.05 22.98
CA LEU A 74 0.22 20.49 23.19
C LEU A 74 0.64 19.56 22.03
N ALA A 75 -0.35 18.90 21.41
CA ALA A 75 -0.18 18.08 20.23
C ALA A 75 0.23 18.88 18.97
N ALA A 76 -0.30 20.08 18.73
CA ALA A 76 0.14 20.96 17.64
C ALA A 76 1.60 21.43 17.82
N ARG A 77 2.04 21.62 19.07
CA ARG A 77 3.44 21.97 19.42
C ARG A 77 4.40 20.78 19.35
N LEU A 78 3.89 19.56 19.47
CA LEU A 78 4.65 18.32 19.42
C LEU A 78 4.64 17.67 18.03
N THR A 79 3.68 18.01 17.16
CA THR A 79 3.72 17.64 15.75
C THR A 79 4.92 18.31 15.10
N PRO A 80 5.91 17.53 14.63
CA PRO A 80 7.06 18.11 13.98
C PRO A 80 6.64 18.81 12.69
N ALA A 81 7.26 19.93 12.34
CA ALA A 81 6.98 20.64 11.08
C ALA A 81 7.17 19.77 9.81
N TRP A 82 7.91 18.66 9.91
CA TRP A 82 8.05 17.70 8.82
C TRP A 82 6.80 16.85 8.60
N ALA A 83 5.90 16.73 9.58
CA ALA A 83 4.71 15.89 9.51
C ALA A 83 3.77 16.34 8.40
N ASP A 84 3.49 17.65 8.28
CA ASP A 84 2.63 18.19 7.22
C ASP A 84 3.20 17.93 5.82
N GLY A 85 4.51 18.10 5.65
CA GLY A 85 5.21 17.81 4.40
C GLY A 85 5.12 16.32 4.03
N VAL A 86 5.34 15.43 5.02
CA VAL A 86 5.24 13.99 4.82
C VAL A 86 3.80 13.58 4.51
N THR A 87 2.79 14.13 5.20
CA THR A 87 1.39 13.84 4.92
C THR A 87 1.01 14.23 3.49
N GLY A 88 1.45 15.39 2.99
CA GLY A 88 1.23 15.78 1.59
C GLY A 88 1.83 14.80 0.58
N VAL A 89 3.07 14.36 0.82
CA VAL A 89 3.75 13.35 0.00
C VAL A 89 3.00 12.01 0.05
N LEU A 90 2.60 11.56 1.23
CA LEU A 90 1.87 10.30 1.41
C LEU A 90 0.52 10.29 0.68
N TRP A 91 -0.22 11.41 0.71
CA TRP A 91 -1.49 11.54 -0.01
C TRP A 91 -1.34 11.45 -1.53
N PHE A 92 -0.18 11.80 -2.07
CA PHE A 92 0.12 11.63 -3.49
C PHE A 92 0.60 10.20 -3.81
N PHE A 93 1.54 9.67 -3.04
CA PHE A 93 2.17 8.39 -3.34
C PHE A 93 1.28 7.18 -3.02
N LEU A 94 0.45 7.24 -1.97
CA LEU A 94 -0.44 6.15 -1.60
C LEU A 94 -1.40 5.75 -2.75
N PRO A 95 -2.19 6.66 -3.36
CA PRO A 95 -3.05 6.30 -4.49
C PRO A 95 -2.23 5.94 -5.74
N ALA A 96 -1.09 6.59 -5.98
CA ALA A 96 -0.24 6.27 -7.11
C ALA A 96 0.29 4.82 -7.04
N LEU A 97 0.82 4.42 -5.88
CA LEU A 97 1.28 3.05 -5.63
C LEU A 97 0.12 2.04 -5.73
N TYR A 98 -1.07 2.40 -5.24
CA TYR A 98 -2.24 1.55 -5.38
C TYR A 98 -2.59 1.28 -6.84
N ILE A 99 -2.65 2.33 -7.68
CA ILE A 99 -2.97 2.21 -9.11
C ILE A 99 -1.89 1.41 -9.85
N ILE A 100 -0.62 1.70 -9.58
CA ILE A 100 0.51 0.96 -10.17
C ILE A 100 0.45 -0.52 -9.79
N GLY A 101 0.18 -0.83 -8.52
CA GLY A 101 0.07 -2.21 -8.05
C GLY A 101 -1.11 -2.96 -8.66
N VAL A 102 -2.27 -2.31 -8.84
CA VAL A 102 -3.42 -2.89 -9.57
C VAL A 102 -3.01 -3.25 -11.00
N TRP A 103 -2.33 -2.33 -11.69
CA TRP A 103 -1.88 -2.55 -13.07
C TRP A 103 -0.86 -3.69 -13.18
N LEU A 104 0.15 -3.71 -12.30
CA LEU A 104 1.15 -4.78 -12.24
C LEU A 104 0.53 -6.14 -11.91
N PHE A 105 -0.43 -6.17 -10.98
CA PHE A 105 -1.12 -7.40 -10.61
C PHE A 105 -1.96 -7.95 -11.77
N ALA A 106 -2.72 -7.09 -12.46
CA ALA A 106 -3.49 -7.47 -13.64
C ALA A 106 -2.59 -7.98 -14.77
N ALA A 107 -1.49 -7.28 -15.07
CA ALA A 107 -0.53 -7.69 -16.10
C ALA A 107 0.18 -9.01 -15.79
N ARG A 108 0.40 -9.32 -14.51
CA ARG A 108 0.92 -10.62 -14.07
C ARG A 108 -0.12 -11.72 -14.23
N ASP A 109 -1.36 -11.47 -13.79
CA ASP A 109 -2.47 -12.43 -13.83
C ASP A 109 -2.86 -12.80 -15.27
N GLU A 110 -2.75 -11.86 -16.22
CA GLU A 110 -2.93 -12.15 -17.65
C GLU A 110 -1.84 -13.08 -18.21
N ALA A 111 -0.60 -12.94 -17.73
CA ALA A 111 0.53 -13.75 -18.18
C ALA A 111 0.58 -15.12 -17.48
N PHE A 112 0.12 -15.18 -16.23
CA PHE A 112 0.11 -16.37 -15.39
C PHE A 112 -1.24 -16.46 -14.68
N PRO A 113 -2.29 -16.91 -15.38
CA PRO A 113 -3.60 -17.08 -14.78
C PRO A 113 -3.51 -18.12 -13.66
N SER A 114 -3.83 -17.70 -12.43
CA SER A 114 -3.90 -18.57 -11.25
C SER A 114 -5.13 -19.47 -11.26
#